data_AF-A0A3A2ZE31-F1
#
_entry.id   AF-A0A3A2ZE31-F1
#
_cell.length_a   1.000
_cell.length_b   1.000
_cell.length_c   1.000
_cell.angle_alpha   90.00
_cell.angle_beta   90.00
_cell.angle_gamma   90.00
#
_symmetry.space_group_name_H-M   'P 1'
#
loop_
_entity.id
_entity.type
_entity.pdbx_description
1 polymer ?
#
loop_
_entity_poly.entity_id
_entity_poly.type
_entity_poly.pdbx_seq_one_letter_code
_entity_poly.pdbx_strand_id
1 'polypeptide(L)'
;MATNDMQLVETYGRPRMNYHRSSIEPEVPDELLDLLKRYLKLAPAMAPPVGSEETHLPTLWHPDLHLDNVFVDPGSRQITQIIDWQSAAVMPFFYQCDIPRMVKNPGGVSYNWDIPELPDNYDSLDQCEKEKINSARESEICHKYYLAETKDQNPRHWATLGLESVCVRTEPSRLVVNVWEDRDVFFFRQALYSIAEQWEQLCPDSGSCPVAFSKQEIKAHAVEEEGMGNVAEILRIFRDGWGLPPDGMVDAAAFEGIRDAVAEMRDSFLSNADSEAERELFYKIWPYQHADD
;
A
#
# COMPACT_ATOMS: atom_id res chain seq x y z
N MET A 1 -5.69 -14.72 12.19
CA MET A 1 -4.79 -14.59 11.02
C MET A 1 -3.37 -14.92 11.43
N ALA A 2 -2.70 -14.14 12.28
CA ALA A 2 -1.33 -14.40 12.75
C ALA A 2 -1.06 -15.84 13.24
N THR A 3 -1.92 -16.41 14.10
CA THR A 3 -1.72 -17.80 14.58
C THR A 3 -1.77 -18.84 13.46
N ASN A 4 -2.58 -18.61 12.42
CA ASN A 4 -2.65 -19.51 11.27
C ASN A 4 -1.40 -19.36 10.40
N ASP A 5 -0.95 -18.12 10.19
CA ASP A 5 0.27 -17.81 9.43
C ASP A 5 1.50 -18.42 10.12
N MET A 6 1.57 -18.33 11.46
CA MET A 6 2.61 -19.03 12.24
C MET A 6 2.62 -20.54 11.98
N GLN A 7 1.46 -21.20 12.00
CA GLN A 7 1.38 -22.65 11.74
C GLN A 7 1.82 -23.00 10.31
N LEU A 8 1.45 -22.16 9.33
CA LEU A 8 1.83 -22.34 7.94
C LEU A 8 3.35 -22.21 7.76
N VAL A 9 3.94 -21.17 8.36
CA VAL A 9 5.39 -20.92 8.32
C VAL A 9 6.18 -21.98 9.07
N GLU A 10 5.69 -22.44 10.23
CA GLU A 10 6.32 -23.56 10.98
C GLU A 10 6.30 -24.87 10.19
N THR A 11 5.26 -25.11 9.38
CA THR A 11 5.10 -26.36 8.64
C THR A 11 5.82 -26.35 7.30
N TYR A 12 5.77 -25.22 6.58
CA TYR A 12 6.18 -25.13 5.17
C TYR A 12 7.28 -24.11 4.92
N GLY A 13 7.57 -23.22 5.87
CA GLY A 13 8.59 -22.19 5.74
C GLY A 13 9.96 -22.78 5.44
N ARG A 14 10.62 -22.25 4.41
CA ARG A 14 11.98 -22.63 4.01
C ARG A 14 12.80 -21.37 3.80
N PRO A 15 14.07 -21.33 4.27
CA PRO A 15 14.96 -20.21 3.99
C PRO A 15 14.98 -19.84 2.52
N ARG A 16 15.00 -18.55 2.22
CA ARG A 16 15.00 -18.02 0.85
C ARG A 16 15.90 -16.80 0.74
N MET A 17 16.37 -16.51 -0.47
CA MET A 17 17.10 -15.29 -0.72
C MET A 17 16.16 -14.08 -0.78
N ASN A 18 16.55 -13.03 -0.08
CA ASN A 18 16.03 -11.68 -0.20
C ASN A 18 17.18 -10.76 -0.63
N TYR A 19 17.29 -10.55 -1.95
CA TYR A 19 18.38 -9.81 -2.56
C TYR A 19 18.33 -8.30 -2.27
N HIS A 20 17.20 -7.77 -1.77
CA HIS A 20 17.13 -6.39 -1.29
C HIS A 20 17.87 -6.21 0.03
N ARG A 21 18.03 -7.29 0.81
CA ARG A 21 18.74 -7.28 2.10
C ARG A 21 20.16 -7.81 1.99
N SER A 22 20.37 -8.92 1.30
CA SER A 22 21.65 -9.61 1.24
C SER A 22 21.78 -10.51 0.02
N SER A 23 22.97 -10.53 -0.58
CA SER A 23 23.29 -11.44 -1.70
C SER A 23 23.75 -12.82 -1.22
N ILE A 24 24.02 -13.00 0.08
CA ILE A 24 24.66 -14.22 0.62
C ILE A 24 23.89 -14.85 1.79
N GLU A 25 23.17 -14.05 2.58
CA GLU A 25 22.45 -14.53 3.75
C GLU A 25 20.96 -14.66 3.40
N PRO A 26 20.38 -15.86 3.52
CA PRO A 26 18.95 -16.02 3.29
C PRO A 26 18.15 -15.45 4.46
N GLU A 27 16.96 -14.95 4.13
CA GLU A 27 15.91 -14.72 5.12
C GLU A 27 15.40 -16.08 5.61
N VAL A 28 15.30 -16.24 6.93
CA VAL A 28 14.87 -17.50 7.56
C VAL A 28 13.47 -17.37 8.18
N PRO A 29 12.65 -18.43 8.13
CA PRO A 29 11.29 -18.42 8.68
C PRO A 29 11.19 -17.96 10.14
N ASP A 30 12.21 -18.27 10.94
CA ASP A 30 12.28 -17.88 12.35
C ASP A 30 12.20 -16.37 12.58
N GLU A 31 12.67 -15.56 11.63
CA GLU A 31 12.56 -14.10 11.72
C GLU A 31 11.09 -13.66 11.65
N LEU A 32 10.31 -14.22 10.72
CA LEU A 32 8.88 -13.94 10.64
C LEU A 32 8.14 -14.48 11.87
N LEU A 33 8.49 -15.66 12.37
CA LEU A 33 7.87 -16.22 13.58
C LEU A 33 8.09 -15.33 14.81
N ASP A 34 9.26 -14.69 14.93
CA ASP A 34 9.51 -13.72 15.99
C ASP A 34 8.66 -12.45 15.81
N LEU A 35 8.56 -11.92 14.59
CA LEU A 35 7.69 -10.77 14.27
C LEU A 35 6.22 -11.06 14.57
N LEU A 36 5.72 -12.25 14.20
CA LEU A 36 4.34 -12.67 14.49
C LEU A 36 4.06 -12.75 16.00
N LYS A 37 5.02 -13.24 16.80
CA LYS A 37 4.92 -13.25 18.26
C LYS A 37 4.90 -11.84 18.84
N ARG A 38 5.69 -10.92 18.29
CA ARG A 38 5.68 -9.50 18.68
C ARG A 38 4.36 -8.84 18.32
N TYR A 39 3.85 -9.06 17.11
CA TYR A 39 2.54 -8.59 16.69
C TYR A 39 1.41 -9.05 17.62
N LEU A 40 1.40 -10.32 18.03
CA LEU A 40 0.40 -10.85 18.96
C LEU A 40 0.42 -10.16 20.34
N LYS A 41 1.56 -9.59 20.77
CA LYS A 41 1.64 -8.77 22.00
C LYS A 41 1.06 -7.37 21.81
N LEU A 42 1.16 -6.82 20.60
CA LEU A 42 0.68 -5.47 20.26
C LEU A 42 -0.81 -5.46 19.91
N ALA A 43 -1.29 -6.48 19.22
CA ALA A 43 -2.63 -6.56 18.64
C ALA A 43 -3.79 -6.20 19.61
N PRO A 44 -3.79 -6.64 20.88
CA PRO A 44 -4.87 -6.29 21.81
C PRO A 44 -5.03 -4.78 22.07
N ALA A 45 -3.94 -4.00 21.93
CA ALA A 45 -3.95 -2.56 22.15
C ALA A 45 -4.23 -1.74 20.88
N MET A 46 -4.29 -2.38 19.71
CA MET A 46 -4.43 -1.68 18.43
C MET A 46 -5.87 -1.27 18.10
N ALA A 47 -6.87 -1.82 18.80
CA ALA A 47 -8.23 -1.31 18.67
C ALA A 47 -8.26 0.17 19.13
N PRO A 48 -8.74 1.11 18.29
CA PRO A 48 -8.85 2.50 18.70
C PRO A 48 -9.83 2.62 19.88
N PRO A 49 -9.71 3.68 20.71
CA PRO A 49 -10.65 3.92 21.80
C PRO A 49 -12.10 3.97 21.32
N VAL A 50 -13.02 3.40 22.11
CA VAL A 50 -14.45 3.40 21.79
C VAL A 50 -15.02 4.79 22.01
N GLY A 51 -15.44 5.45 20.93
CA GLY A 51 -16.15 6.73 20.94
C GLY A 51 -17.68 6.56 20.95
N SER A 52 -18.41 7.68 20.84
CA SER A 52 -19.88 7.71 20.77
C SER A 52 -20.45 7.30 19.41
N GLU A 53 -19.67 7.40 18.34
CA GLU A 53 -20.14 7.32 16.94
C GLU A 53 -20.18 5.88 16.38
N GLU A 54 -20.26 4.86 17.25
CA GLU A 54 -20.46 3.46 16.83
C GLU A 54 -19.40 2.93 15.83
N THR A 55 -18.18 3.46 15.87
CA THR A 55 -17.11 3.11 14.91
C THR A 55 -16.65 1.66 15.02
N HIS A 56 -16.94 0.97 16.13
CA HIS A 56 -16.64 -0.45 16.35
C HIS A 56 -17.75 -1.39 15.90
N LEU A 57 -18.93 -0.90 15.52
CA LEU A 57 -20.03 -1.80 15.15
C LEU A 57 -19.66 -2.63 13.90
N PRO A 58 -20.06 -3.91 13.86
CA PRO A 58 -19.86 -4.76 12.69
C PRO A 58 -20.61 -4.18 11.49
N THR A 59 -19.88 -3.87 10.43
CA THR A 59 -20.41 -3.29 9.20
C THR A 59 -19.94 -4.14 8.02
N LEU A 60 -20.78 -4.28 7.00
CA LEU A 60 -20.34 -4.79 5.69
C LEU A 60 -19.84 -3.59 4.87
N TRP A 61 -18.62 -3.67 4.36
CA TRP A 61 -18.02 -2.64 3.51
C TRP A 61 -17.49 -3.24 2.21
N HIS A 62 -17.53 -2.45 1.14
CA HIS A 62 -17.01 -2.88 -0.15
C HIS A 62 -15.47 -2.78 -0.16
N PRO A 63 -14.72 -3.87 -0.41
CA PRO A 63 -13.28 -3.87 -0.26
C PRO A 63 -12.54 -3.07 -1.35
N ASP A 64 -13.05 -3.02 -2.59
CA ASP A 64 -12.41 -2.30 -3.69
C ASP A 64 -13.41 -1.56 -4.60
N LEU A 65 -13.95 -0.45 -4.10
CA LEU A 65 -14.96 0.31 -4.84
C LEU A 65 -14.30 1.32 -5.82
N HIS A 66 -13.96 0.83 -7.02
CA HIS A 66 -13.52 1.62 -8.17
C HIS A 66 -14.62 1.70 -9.27
N LEU A 67 -14.40 2.54 -10.28
CA LEU A 67 -15.43 2.85 -11.29
C LEU A 67 -15.83 1.64 -12.14
N ASP A 68 -14.93 0.69 -12.40
CA ASP A 68 -15.28 -0.52 -13.18
C ASP A 68 -16.19 -1.49 -12.39
N ASN A 69 -16.27 -1.32 -11.07
CA ASN A 69 -17.18 -2.07 -10.20
C ASN A 69 -18.56 -1.41 -10.08
N VAL A 70 -18.82 -0.29 -10.77
CA VAL A 70 -20.08 0.46 -10.72
C VAL A 70 -20.74 0.51 -12.11
N PHE A 71 -21.91 -0.13 -12.24
CA PHE A 71 -22.70 -0.05 -13.46
C PHE A 71 -23.66 1.14 -13.41
N VAL A 72 -23.72 1.87 -14.52
CA VAL A 72 -24.58 3.03 -14.69
C VAL A 72 -25.43 2.85 -15.94
N ASP A 73 -26.73 3.12 -15.83
CA ASP A 73 -27.62 3.14 -16.98
C ASP A 73 -27.33 4.38 -17.86
N PRO A 74 -27.00 4.23 -19.15
CA PRO A 74 -26.57 5.36 -19.98
C PRO A 74 -27.70 6.37 -20.26
N GLY A 75 -28.97 5.95 -20.17
CA GLY A 75 -30.13 6.82 -20.37
C GLY A 75 -30.45 7.69 -19.15
N SER A 76 -30.63 7.04 -18.00
CA SER A 76 -31.02 7.68 -16.74
C SER A 76 -29.86 8.22 -15.91
N ARG A 77 -28.62 7.77 -16.20
CA ARG A 77 -27.39 8.07 -15.43
C ARG A 77 -27.46 7.63 -13.97
N GLN A 78 -28.34 6.68 -13.65
CA GLN A 78 -28.46 6.10 -12.32
C GLN A 78 -27.53 4.90 -12.17
N ILE A 79 -26.95 4.74 -10.97
CA ILE A 79 -26.23 3.52 -10.60
C ILE A 79 -27.24 2.37 -10.54
N THR A 80 -26.98 1.33 -11.32
CA THR A 80 -27.86 0.15 -11.41
C THR A 80 -27.34 -1.01 -10.57
N GLN A 81 -26.02 -1.21 -10.53
CA GLN A 81 -25.39 -2.32 -9.83
C GLN A 81 -24.00 -1.93 -9.31
N ILE A 82 -23.63 -2.55 -8.18
CA ILE A 82 -22.26 -2.57 -7.65
C ILE A 82 -21.87 -4.04 -7.57
N ILE A 83 -20.79 -4.41 -8.25
CA ILE A 83 -20.30 -5.79 -8.33
C ILE A 83 -19.03 -5.97 -7.50
N ASP A 84 -18.40 -7.14 -7.62
CA ASP A 84 -17.08 -7.42 -7.04
C ASP A 84 -17.01 -7.38 -5.51
N TRP A 85 -18.08 -7.84 -4.87
CA TRP A 85 -18.16 -8.06 -3.42
C TRP A 85 -17.32 -9.26 -2.94
N GLN A 86 -16.46 -9.83 -3.79
CA GLN A 86 -15.55 -10.88 -3.35
C GLN A 86 -14.62 -10.31 -2.26
N SER A 87 -14.30 -11.14 -1.27
CA SER A 87 -13.51 -10.71 -0.09
C SER A 87 -14.19 -9.69 0.84
N ALA A 88 -15.43 -9.26 0.58
CA ALA A 88 -16.18 -8.45 1.53
C ALA A 88 -16.43 -9.22 2.82
N ALA A 89 -16.25 -8.57 3.96
CA ALA A 89 -16.42 -9.17 5.27
C ALA A 89 -17.16 -8.24 6.23
N VAL A 90 -17.82 -8.83 7.22
CA VAL A 90 -18.42 -8.08 8.33
C VAL A 90 -17.38 -7.91 9.42
N MET A 91 -16.88 -6.69 9.57
CA MET A 91 -15.80 -6.33 10.51
C MET A 91 -16.15 -5.03 11.26
N PRO A 92 -15.44 -4.68 12.34
CA PRO A 92 -15.58 -3.35 12.94
C PRO A 92 -15.40 -2.26 11.88
N PHE A 93 -16.24 -1.24 11.90
CA PHE A 93 -16.25 -0.24 10.84
C PHE A 93 -14.93 0.53 10.70
N PHE A 94 -14.30 0.92 11.82
CA PHE A 94 -12.98 1.56 11.81
C PHE A 94 -11.89 0.76 11.09
N TYR A 95 -12.05 -0.55 10.95
CA TYR A 95 -11.03 -1.43 10.40
C TYR A 95 -10.99 -1.39 8.86
N GLN A 96 -12.17 -1.23 8.24
CA GLN A 96 -12.39 -1.38 6.79
C GLN A 96 -12.75 -0.07 6.10
N CYS A 97 -13.18 0.93 6.87
CA CYS A 97 -13.59 2.22 6.36
C CYS A 97 -12.42 2.99 5.75
N ASP A 98 -12.59 3.46 4.53
CA ASP A 98 -11.66 4.32 3.79
C ASP A 98 -12.46 5.12 2.75
N ILE A 99 -11.83 6.09 2.11
CA ILE A 99 -12.38 6.81 0.97
C ILE A 99 -12.38 5.86 -0.24
N PRO A 100 -13.53 5.62 -0.90
CA PRO A 100 -13.60 4.74 -2.05
C PRO A 100 -12.63 5.13 -3.17
N ARG A 101 -11.97 4.15 -3.78
CA ARG A 101 -10.96 4.37 -4.84
C ARG A 101 -11.49 5.19 -6.02
N MET A 102 -12.77 5.05 -6.36
CA MET A 102 -13.42 5.84 -7.41
C MET A 102 -13.41 7.36 -7.18
N VAL A 103 -13.25 7.84 -5.94
CA VAL A 103 -13.23 9.27 -5.58
C VAL A 103 -11.98 9.69 -4.82
N LYS A 104 -11.10 8.74 -4.49
CA LYS A 104 -9.89 9.00 -3.71
C LYS A 104 -8.79 9.57 -4.60
N ASN A 105 -8.43 10.84 -4.36
CA ASN A 105 -7.24 11.42 -4.97
C ASN A 105 -5.95 10.69 -4.53
N PRO A 106 -5.12 10.16 -5.46
CA PRO A 106 -3.90 9.42 -5.12
C PRO A 106 -2.85 10.25 -4.39
N GLY A 107 -2.75 11.55 -4.71
CA GLY A 107 -1.78 12.46 -4.09
C GLY A 107 -2.19 12.98 -2.71
N GLY A 108 -3.30 12.50 -2.14
CA GLY A 108 -3.94 13.12 -0.99
C GLY A 108 -4.56 14.47 -1.34
N VAL A 109 -5.26 15.09 -0.39
CA VAL A 109 -5.81 16.44 -0.58
C VAL A 109 -5.40 17.33 0.58
N SER A 110 -5.20 18.61 0.30
CA SER A 110 -5.03 19.60 1.35
C SER A 110 -6.27 19.64 2.26
N TYR A 111 -6.06 19.92 3.55
CA TYR A 111 -7.14 20.08 4.53
C TYR A 111 -8.01 21.32 4.29
N ASN A 112 -7.59 22.25 3.44
CA ASN A 112 -8.42 23.38 3.06
C ASN A 112 -9.51 22.97 2.07
N TRP A 113 -10.66 23.64 2.16
CA TRP A 113 -11.80 23.45 1.26
C TRP A 113 -11.68 24.25 -0.04
N ASP A 114 -10.49 24.80 -0.30
CA ASP A 114 -10.23 25.60 -1.49
C ASP A 114 -10.24 24.72 -2.73
N ILE A 115 -10.85 25.22 -3.80
CA ILE A 115 -10.84 24.55 -5.10
C ILE A 115 -9.44 24.72 -5.69
N PRO A 116 -8.81 23.66 -6.23
CA PRO A 116 -7.47 23.78 -6.80
C PRO A 116 -7.48 24.78 -7.97
N GLU A 117 -6.53 25.69 -7.97
CA GLU A 117 -6.36 26.67 -9.05
C GLU A 117 -5.53 26.08 -10.19
N LEU A 118 -5.74 26.60 -11.40
CA LEU A 118 -4.87 26.26 -12.53
C LEU A 118 -3.54 26.99 -12.36
N PRO A 119 -2.41 26.39 -12.77
CA PRO A 119 -1.12 27.05 -12.71
C PRO A 119 -1.07 28.25 -13.66
N ASP A 120 -0.32 29.30 -13.30
CA ASP A 120 -0.24 30.54 -14.08
C ASP A 120 0.19 30.32 -15.54
N ASN A 121 0.99 29.29 -15.80
CA ASN A 121 1.47 28.95 -17.13
C ASN A 121 0.54 27.98 -17.89
N TYR A 122 -0.64 27.64 -17.35
CA TYR A 122 -1.55 26.63 -17.92
C TYR A 122 -1.82 26.84 -19.41
N ASP A 123 -2.13 28.06 -19.83
CA ASP A 123 -2.46 28.36 -21.23
C ASP A 123 -1.30 28.06 -22.19
N SER A 124 -0.06 28.14 -21.70
CA SER A 124 1.16 27.89 -22.46
C SER A 124 1.59 26.42 -22.54
N LEU A 125 0.97 25.55 -21.74
CA LEU A 125 1.27 24.11 -21.71
C LEU A 125 0.74 23.38 -22.93
N ASP A 126 1.35 22.23 -23.22
CA ASP A 126 0.85 21.34 -24.27
C ASP A 126 -0.45 20.62 -23.83
N GLN A 127 -1.11 19.96 -24.78
CA GLN A 127 -2.40 19.31 -24.53
C GLN A 127 -2.29 18.15 -23.52
N CYS A 128 -1.20 17.40 -23.55
CA CYS A 128 -0.96 16.26 -22.64
C CYS A 128 -0.77 16.76 -21.20
N GLU A 129 0.01 17.82 -21.02
CA GLU A 129 0.20 18.47 -19.72
C GLU A 129 -1.10 19.06 -19.18
N LYS A 130 -1.89 19.72 -20.04
CA LYS A 130 -3.22 20.25 -19.67
C LYS A 130 -4.16 19.14 -19.21
N GLU A 131 -4.21 18.02 -19.92
CA GLU A 131 -5.03 16.86 -19.55
C GLU A 131 -4.62 16.27 -18.19
N LYS A 132 -3.32 16.15 -17.92
CA LYS A 132 -2.80 15.72 -16.61
C LYS A 132 -3.24 16.67 -15.49
N ILE A 133 -3.12 17.98 -15.70
CA ILE A 133 -3.52 18.99 -14.71
C ILE A 133 -5.02 18.94 -14.47
N ASN A 134 -5.84 18.86 -15.53
CA ASN A 134 -7.29 18.80 -15.40
C ASN A 134 -7.75 17.53 -14.68
N SER A 135 -7.18 16.38 -15.04
CA SER A 135 -7.48 15.10 -14.38
C SER A 135 -7.12 15.11 -12.90
N ALA A 136 -5.94 15.62 -12.55
CA ALA A 136 -5.52 15.77 -11.14
C ALA A 136 -6.47 16.72 -10.37
N ARG A 137 -6.85 17.83 -10.99
CA ARG A 137 -7.78 18.81 -10.41
C ARG A 137 -9.18 18.24 -10.21
N GLU A 138 -9.72 17.53 -11.20
CA GLU A 138 -11.01 16.85 -11.10
C GLU A 138 -11.01 15.79 -9.99
N SER A 139 -9.95 14.99 -9.92
CA SER A 139 -9.75 13.99 -8.86
C SER A 139 -9.72 14.62 -7.45
N GLU A 140 -8.99 15.72 -7.26
CA GLU A 140 -8.98 16.44 -5.99
C GLU A 140 -10.36 17.03 -5.64
N ILE A 141 -11.07 17.62 -6.61
CA ILE A 141 -12.42 18.15 -6.40
C ILE A 141 -13.39 17.04 -5.99
N CYS A 142 -13.36 15.89 -6.66
CA CYS A 142 -14.20 14.73 -6.33
C CYS A 142 -13.93 14.22 -4.91
N HIS A 143 -12.65 14.09 -4.52
CA HIS A 143 -12.27 13.71 -3.16
C HIS A 143 -12.83 14.70 -2.13
N LYS A 144 -12.60 16.01 -2.33
CA LYS A 144 -13.11 17.05 -1.41
C LYS A 144 -14.62 17.04 -1.32
N TYR A 145 -15.32 16.90 -2.45
CA TYR A 145 -16.77 16.80 -2.47
C TYR A 145 -17.27 15.59 -1.67
N TYR A 146 -16.63 14.42 -1.84
CA TYR A 146 -16.94 13.23 -1.05
C TYR A 146 -16.78 13.45 0.45
N LEU A 147 -15.70 14.10 0.88
CA LEU A 147 -15.48 14.42 2.30
C LEU A 147 -16.55 15.39 2.85
N ALA A 148 -16.93 16.40 2.07
CA ALA A 148 -17.97 17.36 2.46
C ALA A 148 -19.33 16.68 2.64
N GLU A 149 -19.75 15.85 1.67
CA GLU A 149 -21.00 15.07 1.75
C GLU A 149 -20.95 14.05 2.89
N THR A 150 -19.81 13.38 3.09
CA THR A 150 -19.63 12.41 4.19
C THR A 150 -19.78 13.09 5.55
N LYS A 151 -19.22 14.29 5.72
CA LYS A 151 -19.35 15.07 6.95
C LYS A 151 -20.80 15.43 7.26
N ASP A 152 -21.59 15.77 6.26
CA ASP A 152 -22.99 16.20 6.43
C ASP A 152 -23.94 15.01 6.60
N GLN A 153 -23.78 13.96 5.78
CA GLN A 153 -24.75 12.88 5.64
C GLN A 153 -24.38 11.61 6.42
N ASN A 154 -23.11 11.43 6.81
CA ASN A 154 -22.64 10.20 7.45
C ASN A 154 -21.67 10.50 8.61
N PRO A 155 -22.18 10.95 9.77
CA PRO A 155 -21.35 11.33 10.92
C PRO A 155 -20.48 10.18 11.43
N ARG A 156 -20.96 8.93 11.32
CA ARG A 156 -20.20 7.72 11.68
C ARG A 156 -18.99 7.51 10.79
N HIS A 157 -19.14 7.68 9.46
CA HIS A 157 -18.02 7.63 8.52
C HIS A 157 -17.07 8.80 8.77
N TRP A 158 -17.58 10.01 8.90
CA TRP A 158 -16.76 11.19 9.19
C TRP A 158 -15.91 11.02 10.46
N ALA A 159 -16.51 10.54 11.55
CA ALA A 159 -15.81 10.27 12.79
C ALA A 159 -14.73 9.19 12.62
N THR A 160 -14.99 8.19 11.78
CA THR A 160 -14.03 7.12 11.49
C THR A 160 -12.82 7.62 10.69
N LEU A 161 -13.05 8.48 9.68
CA LEU A 161 -11.97 9.11 8.92
C LEU A 161 -11.11 10.04 9.78
N GLY A 162 -11.70 10.61 10.84
CA GLY A 162 -11.01 11.46 11.81
C GLY A 162 -10.27 10.70 12.93
N LEU A 163 -10.34 9.37 12.97
CA LEU A 163 -9.62 8.60 13.98
C LEU A 163 -8.11 8.65 13.69
N GLU A 164 -7.35 9.18 14.65
CA GLU A 164 -5.90 9.29 14.54
C GLU A 164 -5.23 7.91 14.46
N SER A 165 -4.24 7.81 13.56
CA SER A 165 -3.37 6.65 13.40
C SER A 165 -4.09 5.31 13.18
N VAL A 166 -5.32 5.31 12.63
CA VAL A 166 -6.03 4.06 12.27
C VAL A 166 -5.23 3.22 11.29
N CYS A 167 -4.58 3.85 10.31
CA CYS A 167 -3.71 3.16 9.37
C CYS A 167 -2.60 2.41 10.13
N VAL A 168 -1.85 3.09 11.00
CA VAL A 168 -0.77 2.49 11.80
C VAL A 168 -1.29 1.34 12.68
N ARG A 169 -2.47 1.50 13.29
CA ARG A 169 -3.09 0.47 14.13
C ARG A 169 -3.50 -0.79 13.36
N THR A 170 -4.00 -0.63 12.12
CA THR A 170 -4.66 -1.70 11.36
C THR A 170 -3.80 -2.28 10.25
N GLU A 171 -2.72 -1.61 9.86
CA GLU A 171 -1.82 -2.04 8.79
C GLU A 171 -1.21 -3.43 9.04
N PRO A 172 -0.65 -3.78 10.22
CA PRO A 172 -0.08 -5.11 10.40
C PRO A 172 -1.12 -6.22 10.21
N SER A 173 -2.38 -6.00 10.60
CA SER A 173 -3.44 -6.99 10.40
C SER A 173 -3.88 -7.15 8.95
N ARG A 174 -3.63 -6.16 8.08
CA ARG A 174 -3.82 -6.28 6.63
C ARG A 174 -2.68 -7.06 5.98
N LEU A 175 -1.48 -6.94 6.53
CA LEU A 175 -0.27 -7.61 6.03
C LEU A 175 -0.12 -9.06 6.55
N VAL A 176 -0.63 -9.38 7.74
CA VAL A 176 -0.33 -10.64 8.45
C VAL A 176 -0.81 -11.93 7.76
N VAL A 177 -1.44 -11.84 6.60
CA VAL A 177 -1.92 -12.99 5.84
C VAL A 177 -0.88 -13.30 4.76
N ASN A 178 -0.34 -14.53 4.75
CA ASN A 178 0.62 -15.00 3.75
C ASN A 178 1.94 -14.20 3.69
N VAL A 179 2.35 -13.56 4.80
CA VAL A 179 3.56 -12.69 4.86
C VAL A 179 4.79 -13.39 4.30
N TRP A 180 4.93 -14.68 4.61
CA TRP A 180 6.04 -15.47 4.08
C TRP A 180 5.91 -15.61 2.57
N GLU A 181 4.88 -16.25 2.04
CA GLU A 181 4.74 -16.52 0.61
C GLU A 181 4.81 -15.24 -0.24
N ASP A 182 4.16 -14.17 0.19
CA ASP A 182 4.03 -12.92 -0.57
C ASP A 182 5.29 -12.03 -0.51
N ARG A 183 6.34 -12.44 0.22
CA ARG A 183 7.59 -11.66 0.41
C ARG A 183 7.39 -10.34 1.18
N ASP A 184 6.37 -10.27 2.03
CA ASP A 184 5.97 -9.06 2.76
C ASP A 184 6.60 -8.90 4.16
N VAL A 185 7.61 -9.72 4.50
CA VAL A 185 8.27 -9.66 5.82
C VAL A 185 8.81 -8.26 6.11
N PHE A 186 9.34 -7.57 5.09
CA PHE A 186 9.77 -6.18 5.19
C PHE A 186 8.65 -5.25 5.65
N PHE A 187 7.53 -5.25 4.93
CA PHE A 187 6.39 -4.37 5.21
C PHE A 187 5.75 -4.69 6.55
N PHE A 188 5.63 -5.98 6.88
CA PHE A 188 5.11 -6.40 8.17
C PHE A 188 5.99 -5.90 9.32
N ARG A 189 7.32 -6.03 9.19
CA ARG A 189 8.27 -5.51 10.18
C ARG A 189 8.17 -3.99 10.30
N GLN A 190 8.09 -3.27 9.18
CA GLN A 190 7.95 -1.81 9.16
C GLN A 190 6.66 -1.36 9.89
N ALA A 191 5.53 -2.03 9.67
CA ALA A 191 4.29 -1.73 10.35
C ALA A 191 4.40 -1.92 11.89
N LEU A 192 5.13 -2.94 12.35
CA LEU A 192 5.40 -3.13 13.78
C LEU A 192 6.37 -2.07 14.34
N TYR A 193 7.33 -1.59 13.55
CA TYR A 193 8.20 -0.48 13.93
C TYR A 193 7.40 0.80 14.13
N SER A 194 6.51 1.13 13.19
CA SER A 194 5.65 2.31 13.30
C SER A 194 4.77 2.28 14.55
N ILE A 195 4.23 1.11 14.92
CA ILE A 195 3.50 0.95 16.18
C ILE A 195 4.42 1.17 17.39
N ALA A 196 5.60 0.56 17.42
CA ALA A 196 6.50 0.64 18.56
C ALA A 196 7.04 2.07 18.76
N GLU A 197 7.32 2.79 17.68
CA GLU A 197 7.75 4.19 17.69
C GLU A 197 6.64 5.13 18.19
N GLN A 198 5.40 4.90 17.75
CA GLN A 198 4.25 5.74 18.11
C GLN A 198 3.51 5.23 19.35
N TRP A 199 4.07 4.27 20.09
CA TRP A 199 3.35 3.56 21.16
C TRP A 199 2.74 4.49 22.21
N GLU A 200 3.48 5.51 22.66
CA GLU A 200 2.98 6.46 23.67
C GLU A 200 1.78 7.27 23.17
N GLN A 201 1.73 7.59 21.88
CA GLN A 201 0.60 8.30 21.27
C GLN A 201 -0.59 7.37 21.01
N LEU A 202 -0.31 6.14 20.57
CA LEU A 202 -1.33 5.14 20.28
C LEU A 202 -1.98 4.60 21.56
N CYS A 203 -1.20 4.44 22.63
CA CYS A 203 -1.60 3.73 23.83
C CYS A 203 -1.15 4.49 25.10
N PRO A 204 -1.60 5.75 25.31
CA PRO A 204 -1.09 6.62 26.37
C PRO A 204 -1.24 6.03 27.79
N ASP A 205 -2.31 5.25 28.01
CA ASP A 205 -2.62 4.64 29.32
C ASP A 205 -2.09 3.21 29.48
N SER A 206 -1.36 2.68 28.48
CA SER A 206 -0.92 1.26 28.46
C SER A 206 0.51 1.03 28.93
N GLY A 207 1.17 2.06 29.45
CA GLY A 207 2.57 1.98 29.90
C GLY A 207 3.55 1.81 28.74
N SER A 208 4.73 1.22 29.01
CA SER A 208 5.78 1.02 28.01
C SER A 208 5.38 -0.01 26.94
N CYS A 209 5.86 0.17 25.71
CA CYS A 209 5.63 -0.76 24.61
C CYS A 209 6.06 -2.20 25.01
N PRO A 210 5.20 -3.22 24.82
CA PRO A 210 5.53 -4.61 25.17
C PRO A 210 6.53 -5.26 24.20
N VAL A 211 6.91 -4.53 23.15
CA VAL A 211 7.85 -4.93 22.12
C VAL A 211 8.93 -3.86 22.01
N ALA A 212 10.17 -4.30 21.84
CA ALA A 212 11.30 -3.41 21.55
C ALA A 212 12.10 -4.00 20.40
N PHE A 213 12.72 -3.12 19.62
CA PHE A 213 13.62 -3.49 18.53
C PHE A 213 15.02 -2.99 18.86
N SER A 214 16.01 -3.84 18.65
CA SER A 214 17.41 -3.49 18.83
C SER A 214 17.88 -2.52 17.76
N LYS A 215 18.95 -1.78 18.06
CA LYS A 215 19.61 -0.91 17.09
C LYS A 215 20.13 -1.68 15.87
N GLN A 216 20.44 -2.96 16.03
CA GLN A 216 20.90 -3.82 14.94
C GLN A 216 19.74 -4.17 14.00
N GLU A 217 18.57 -4.54 14.53
CA GLU A 217 17.35 -4.79 13.75
C GLU A 217 16.92 -3.56 12.95
N ILE A 218 16.93 -2.37 13.58
CA ILE A 218 16.58 -1.12 12.91
C ILE A 218 17.58 -0.81 11.79
N LYS A 219 18.89 -0.96 12.06
CA LYS A 219 19.91 -0.71 11.05
C LYS A 219 19.82 -1.71 9.88
N ALA A 220 19.57 -2.98 10.16
CA ALA A 220 19.40 -3.99 9.12
C ALA A 220 18.18 -3.71 8.25
N HIS A 221 17.08 -3.26 8.85
CA HIS A 221 15.88 -2.87 8.12
C HIS A 221 16.12 -1.66 7.21
N ALA A 222 16.85 -0.65 7.67
CA ALA A 222 17.17 0.54 6.87
C ALA A 222 18.03 0.20 5.62
N VAL A 223 18.91 -0.81 5.72
CA VAL A 223 19.68 -1.30 4.56
C VAL A 223 18.76 -1.97 3.55
N GLU A 224 17.80 -2.79 4.02
CA GLU A 224 16.82 -3.42 3.14
C GLU A 224 15.88 -2.40 2.49
N GLU A 225 15.50 -1.35 3.22
CA GLU A 225 14.68 -0.24 2.72
C GLU A 225 15.37 0.50 1.57
N GLU A 226 16.68 0.75 1.67
CA GLU A 226 17.47 1.33 0.57
C GLU A 226 17.44 0.44 -0.67
N GLY A 227 17.62 -0.88 -0.49
CA GLY A 227 17.55 -1.87 -1.57
C GLY A 227 16.17 -1.93 -2.25
N MET A 228 15.09 -1.82 -1.47
CA MET A 228 13.72 -1.76 -2.00
C MET A 228 13.40 -0.43 -2.67
N GLY A 229 13.89 0.68 -2.12
CA GLY A 229 13.71 2.03 -2.65
C GLY A 229 14.22 2.18 -4.08
N ASN A 230 15.35 1.54 -4.40
CA ASN A 230 15.88 1.52 -5.76
C ASN A 230 14.93 0.87 -6.77
N VAL A 231 14.28 -0.24 -6.38
CA VAL A 231 13.29 -0.91 -7.24
C VAL A 231 11.98 -0.14 -7.32
N ALA A 232 11.54 0.45 -6.21
CA ALA A 232 10.38 1.34 -6.19
C ALA A 232 10.56 2.54 -7.14
N GLU A 233 11.78 3.07 -7.24
CA GLU A 233 12.09 4.15 -8.19
C GLU A 233 11.99 3.71 -9.64
N ILE A 234 12.49 2.51 -9.98
CA ILE A 234 12.34 1.93 -11.33
C ILE A 234 10.85 1.78 -11.68
N LEU A 235 10.05 1.23 -10.76
CA LEU A 235 8.60 1.07 -10.95
C LEU A 235 7.90 2.43 -11.13
N ARG A 236 8.33 3.46 -10.39
CA ARG A 236 7.83 4.83 -10.55
C ARG A 236 8.14 5.36 -11.94
N ILE A 237 9.38 5.24 -12.41
CA ILE A 237 9.80 5.70 -13.74
C ILE A 237 8.94 5.02 -14.82
N PHE A 238 8.66 3.73 -14.70
CA PHE A 238 7.86 2.99 -15.68
C PHE A 238 6.40 3.39 -15.68
N ARG A 239 5.82 3.58 -14.49
CA ARG A 239 4.46 4.10 -14.36
C ARG A 239 4.34 5.49 -14.97
N ASP A 240 5.27 6.39 -14.67
CA ASP A 240 5.19 7.79 -15.10
C ASP A 240 5.54 7.96 -16.59
N GLY A 241 6.39 7.07 -17.14
CA GLY A 241 6.80 7.08 -18.55
C GLY A 241 5.87 6.32 -19.50
N TRP A 242 5.40 5.13 -19.10
CA TRP A 242 4.62 4.23 -19.96
C TRP A 242 3.22 3.92 -19.43
N GLY A 243 2.85 4.44 -18.26
CA GLY A 243 1.62 4.03 -17.59
C GLY A 243 1.66 2.57 -17.13
N LEU A 244 2.86 1.96 -17.03
CA LEU A 244 3.03 0.55 -16.68
C LEU A 244 2.76 0.34 -15.18
N PRO A 245 1.68 -0.34 -14.80
CA PRO A 245 1.43 -0.71 -13.41
C PRO A 245 2.44 -1.75 -12.90
N PRO A 246 2.62 -1.89 -11.57
CA PRO A 246 3.55 -2.86 -10.98
C PRO A 246 3.26 -4.32 -11.35
N ASP A 247 2.02 -4.68 -11.68
CA ASP A 247 1.63 -6.01 -12.11
C ASP A 247 1.97 -6.30 -13.59
N GLY A 248 2.49 -5.30 -14.32
CA GLY A 248 2.90 -5.41 -15.71
C GLY A 248 1.75 -5.44 -16.72
N MET A 249 0.50 -5.24 -16.28
CA MET A 249 -0.66 -5.32 -17.17
C MET A 249 -0.77 -4.11 -18.08
N VAL A 250 -0.87 -4.34 -19.39
CA VAL A 250 -0.97 -3.29 -20.42
C VAL A 250 -1.90 -3.71 -21.54
N ASP A 251 -2.39 -2.74 -22.31
CA ASP A 251 -3.15 -3.01 -23.53
C ASP A 251 -2.37 -3.88 -24.51
N ALA A 252 -3.07 -4.86 -25.11
CA ALA A 252 -2.45 -5.80 -26.06
C ALA A 252 -1.76 -5.09 -27.23
N ALA A 253 -2.25 -3.92 -27.64
CA ALA A 253 -1.65 -3.11 -28.70
C ALA A 253 -0.32 -2.46 -28.30
N ALA A 254 -0.12 -2.19 -27.00
CA ALA A 254 1.07 -1.57 -26.44
C ALA A 254 2.09 -2.59 -25.91
N PHE A 255 1.67 -3.84 -25.70
CA PHE A 255 2.46 -4.89 -25.04
C PHE A 255 3.87 -5.06 -25.61
N GLU A 256 3.99 -5.28 -26.93
CA GLU A 256 5.29 -5.53 -27.56
C GLU A 256 6.22 -4.31 -27.40
N GLY A 257 5.71 -3.10 -27.58
CA GLY A 257 6.51 -1.87 -27.45
C GLY A 257 6.98 -1.62 -26.02
N ILE A 258 6.10 -1.83 -25.03
CA ILE A 258 6.46 -1.67 -23.61
C ILE A 258 7.43 -2.77 -23.17
N ARG A 259 7.23 -4.02 -23.61
CA ARG A 259 8.16 -5.12 -23.32
C ARG A 259 9.57 -4.81 -23.83
N ASP A 260 9.69 -4.35 -25.07
CA ASP A 260 10.99 -4.05 -25.67
C ASP A 260 11.66 -2.86 -24.96
N ALA A 261 10.90 -1.83 -24.59
CA ALA A 261 11.42 -0.68 -23.84
C ALA A 261 11.86 -1.04 -22.39
N VAL A 262 11.10 -1.90 -21.70
CA VAL A 262 11.47 -2.44 -20.39
C VAL A 262 12.74 -3.28 -20.49
N ALA A 263 12.88 -4.10 -21.54
CA ALA A 263 14.08 -4.89 -21.79
C ALA A 263 15.31 -4.02 -22.08
N GLU A 264 15.17 -2.96 -22.88
CA GLU A 264 16.24 -2.00 -23.14
C GLU A 264 16.69 -1.30 -21.85
N MET A 265 15.74 -0.87 -21.00
CA MET A 265 16.06 -0.27 -19.72
C MET A 265 16.77 -1.26 -18.78
N ARG A 266 16.31 -2.52 -18.74
CA ARG A 266 16.97 -3.58 -17.98
C ARG A 266 18.42 -3.73 -18.42
N ASP A 267 18.65 -3.86 -19.72
CA ASP A 267 19.99 -4.10 -20.26
C ASP A 267 20.91 -2.89 -20.00
N SER A 268 20.38 -1.66 -20.07
CA SER A 268 21.08 -0.45 -19.66
C SER A 268 21.42 -0.45 -18.16
N PHE A 269 20.45 -0.78 -17.31
CA PHE A 269 20.62 -0.88 -15.86
C PHE A 269 21.71 -1.89 -15.49
N LEU A 270 21.68 -3.08 -16.09
CA LEU A 270 22.70 -4.13 -15.89
C LEU A 270 24.09 -3.73 -16.42
N SER A 271 24.14 -2.94 -17.49
CA SER A 271 25.41 -2.49 -18.08
C SER A 271 26.10 -1.39 -17.27
N ASN A 272 25.36 -0.72 -16.39
CA ASN A 272 25.89 0.31 -15.48
C ASN A 272 26.49 -0.27 -14.19
N ALA A 273 26.48 -1.60 -14.00
CA ALA A 273 27.13 -2.23 -12.86
C ALA A 273 28.66 -2.10 -12.95
N ASP A 274 29.29 -1.74 -11.83
CA ASP A 274 30.74 -1.57 -11.69
C ASP A 274 31.47 -2.93 -11.57
N SER A 275 30.74 -4.02 -11.32
CA SER A 275 31.29 -5.37 -11.18
C SER A 275 30.30 -6.47 -11.59
N GLU A 276 30.80 -7.67 -11.85
CA GLU A 276 29.95 -8.84 -12.15
C GLU A 276 29.02 -9.19 -10.98
N ALA A 277 29.52 -9.07 -9.74
CA ALA A 277 28.70 -9.33 -8.55
C ALA A 277 27.54 -8.33 -8.40
N GLU A 278 27.77 -7.07 -8.75
CA GLU A 278 26.72 -6.05 -8.76
C GLU A 278 25.75 -6.25 -9.92
N ARG A 279 26.25 -6.63 -11.10
CA ARG A 279 25.42 -7.00 -12.25
C ARG A 279 24.48 -8.16 -11.93
N GLU A 280 24.99 -9.20 -11.26
CA GLU A 280 24.17 -10.32 -10.78
C GLU A 280 23.11 -9.86 -9.77
N LEU A 281 23.48 -8.97 -8.82
CA LEU A 281 22.52 -8.40 -7.87
C LEU A 281 21.42 -7.62 -8.59
N PHE A 282 21.77 -6.73 -9.51
CA PHE A 282 20.84 -5.94 -10.32
C PHE A 282 19.86 -6.82 -11.09
N TYR A 283 20.33 -7.94 -11.64
CA TYR A 283 19.47 -8.92 -12.29
C TYR A 283 18.47 -9.53 -11.30
N LYS A 284 18.94 -9.92 -10.11
CA LYS A 284 18.12 -10.56 -9.07
C LYS A 284 17.12 -9.64 -8.38
N ILE A 285 17.32 -8.33 -8.41
CA ILE A 285 16.35 -7.34 -7.88
C ILE A 285 15.46 -6.72 -8.96
N TRP A 286 15.66 -7.09 -10.23
CA TRP A 286 14.85 -6.54 -11.31
C TRP A 286 13.37 -6.87 -11.11
N PRO A 287 12.44 -5.89 -11.20
CA PRO A 287 11.03 -6.11 -10.81
C PRO A 287 10.27 -7.07 -11.74
N TYR A 288 10.65 -7.18 -13.01
CA TYR A 288 9.95 -8.03 -13.99
C TYR A 288 10.80 -9.24 -14.37
N GLN A 289 10.77 -10.28 -13.54
CA GLN A 289 11.48 -11.54 -13.78
C GLN A 289 10.62 -12.49 -14.59
N HIS A 290 11.24 -13.28 -15.47
CA HIS A 290 10.55 -14.40 -16.11
C HIS A 290 10.33 -15.50 -15.06
N ALA A 291 9.17 -16.16 -15.08
CA ALA A 291 8.75 -17.12 -14.06
C ALA A 291 9.60 -18.41 -13.97
N ASP A 292 10.69 -18.52 -14.74
CA ASP A 292 11.49 -19.73 -14.91
C ASP A 292 12.94 -19.62 -14.37
N ASP A 293 13.28 -18.60 -13.57
CA ASP A 293 14.64 -18.41 -12.98
C ASP A 293 14.69 -18.49 -11.43
#